data_AF-A0A2P2E8A3-F1
#
_entry.id   AF-A0A2P2E8A3-F1
#
_cell.length_a   1.000
_cell.length_b   1.000
_cell.length_c   1.000
_cell.angle_alpha   90.00
_cell.angle_beta   90.00
_cell.angle_gamma   90.00
#
_symmetry.space_group_name_H-M   'P 1'
#
loop_
_entity.id
_entity.type
_entity.pdbx_description
1 polymer ?
#
loop_
_entity_poly.entity_id
_entity_poly.type
_entity_poly.pdbx_seq_one_letter_code
_entity_poly.pdbx_strand_id
1 'polypeptide(L)'
;MNNRFLNMAKAVALVTLIPIAALCISNLVSQSYQGDFIASMMDYARENNLSVQTDRIPDYRDLCATHNPEDAELCAPARQLEIFEFGALVSLAVGLGLFGLLALARLYAGHNRQRLAFVLPPLTRVMVLGLSLSIILQGAVAVFGIYIAETVFIGRVHFVVLAGIAFAAVIGGVNLVEASFKAMQTLNLAIQGVVIDDATGPDLIALVHEVADEVGARRPDNIVVGLEPSFFVTGAEVTVYPAAEDLTGSTLYLPVPFLRILSQDELRAVIGHEMGHFIGEDTEYSLKFYPAYARLDTAMHALIDEHGRIDYVKVPTLSFLQLLHDEFSVVERKIGREREISADQIGAKVSNAKALATSLLKFSLFADAWATLRAENVDRLNQGEFLTDLNAEYVDVCQKAFKEMDFAERKNDLLAFEMAHPNDTHPTLRERLSALGIDSGIFHKEDMALANNPLTGLLTAYDKIAVQLTKAEHRKMIGQGFADPPSYAALRDD
;
A
#
# COMPACT_ATOMS: atom_id res chain seq x y z
N MET A 1 -16.58 -1.76 10.98
CA MET A 1 -16.14 -2.18 12.33
C MET A 1 -15.88 -3.68 12.45
N ASN A 2 -16.69 -4.58 11.87
CA ASN A 2 -16.49 -6.05 11.99
C ASN A 2 -15.15 -6.56 11.43
N ASN A 3 -14.64 -6.02 10.32
CA ASN A 3 -13.42 -6.52 9.69
C ASN A 3 -12.15 -6.19 10.49
N ARG A 4 -12.08 -5.01 11.11
CA ARG A 4 -10.91 -4.59 11.90
C ARG A 4 -10.71 -5.45 13.16
N PHE A 5 -11.80 -5.75 13.88
CA PHE A 5 -11.73 -6.64 15.05
C PHE A 5 -11.31 -8.06 14.63
N LEU A 6 -11.84 -8.54 13.51
CA LEU A 6 -11.49 -9.84 12.97
C LEU A 6 -10.02 -9.91 12.53
N ASN A 7 -9.51 -8.89 11.84
CA ASN A 7 -8.11 -8.80 11.41
C ASN A 7 -7.17 -8.75 12.62
N MET A 8 -7.52 -7.95 13.64
CA MET A 8 -6.79 -7.90 14.89
C MET A 8 -6.79 -9.25 15.61
N ALA A 9 -7.94 -9.93 15.72
CA ALA A 9 -8.03 -11.24 16.35
C ALA A 9 -7.18 -12.30 15.61
N LYS A 10 -7.20 -12.30 14.26
CA LYS A 10 -6.35 -13.17 13.44
C LYS A 10 -4.86 -12.90 13.68
N ALA A 11 -4.46 -11.64 13.67
CA ALA A 11 -3.07 -11.24 13.88
C ALA A 11 -2.59 -11.57 15.31
N VAL A 12 -3.43 -11.39 16.32
CA VAL A 12 -3.11 -11.78 17.71
C VAL A 12 -3.02 -13.29 17.85
N ALA A 13 -3.95 -14.04 17.26
CA ALA A 13 -3.90 -15.50 17.27
C ALA A 13 -2.61 -16.01 16.60
N LEU A 14 -2.22 -15.39 15.49
CA LEU A 14 -0.99 -15.71 14.76
C LEU A 14 0.27 -15.59 15.62
N VAL A 15 0.31 -14.66 16.58
CA VAL A 15 1.51 -14.48 17.43
C VAL A 15 1.45 -15.19 18.78
N THR A 16 0.26 -15.58 19.23
CA THR A 16 0.06 -16.12 20.59
C THR A 16 -0.20 -17.62 20.62
N LEU A 17 -0.75 -18.23 19.56
CA LEU A 17 -1.18 -19.63 19.57
C LEU A 17 -0.03 -20.61 19.80
N ILE A 18 1.08 -20.48 19.07
CA ILE A 18 2.24 -21.37 19.20
C ILE A 18 2.91 -21.23 20.58
N PRO A 19 3.24 -20.02 21.08
CA PRO A 19 3.81 -19.86 22.41
C PRO A 19 2.93 -20.40 23.54
N ILE A 20 1.61 -20.18 23.48
CA ILE A 20 0.68 -20.69 24.50
C ILE A 20 0.64 -22.22 24.44
N ALA A 21 0.53 -22.81 23.24
CA ALA A 21 0.56 -24.26 23.08
C ALA A 21 1.88 -24.86 23.60
N ALA A 22 3.01 -24.19 23.37
CA ALA A 22 4.31 -24.60 23.88
C ALA A 22 4.36 -24.64 25.42
N LEU A 23 3.84 -23.62 26.09
CA LEU A 23 3.74 -23.62 27.56
C LEU A 23 2.84 -24.75 28.09
N CYS A 24 1.73 -25.03 27.39
CA CYS A 24 0.88 -26.18 27.72
C CYS A 24 1.62 -27.52 27.54
N ILE A 25 2.37 -27.68 26.45
CA ILE A 25 3.19 -28.87 26.19
C ILE A 25 4.24 -29.03 27.30
N SER A 26 4.94 -27.94 27.67
CA SER A 26 5.94 -27.97 28.75
C SER A 26 5.33 -28.48 30.05
N ASN A 27 4.15 -27.97 30.43
CA ASN A 27 3.46 -28.41 31.63
C ASN A 27 3.07 -29.91 31.58
N LEU A 28 2.54 -30.39 30.45
CA LEU A 28 2.19 -31.82 30.29
C LEU A 28 3.42 -32.72 30.37
N VAL A 29 4.52 -32.32 29.73
CA VAL A 29 5.78 -33.07 29.74
C VAL A 29 6.40 -33.08 31.13
N SER A 30 6.37 -31.94 31.84
CA SER A 30 6.83 -31.83 33.23
C SER A 30 6.08 -32.80 34.15
N GLN A 31 4.77 -32.95 33.96
CA GLN A 31 3.96 -33.90 34.74
C GLN A 31 4.34 -35.35 34.46
N SER A 32 4.67 -35.68 33.19
CA SER A 32 5.15 -37.02 32.82
C SER A 32 6.47 -37.34 33.53
N TYR A 33 7.46 -36.43 33.45
CA TYR A 33 8.74 -36.63 34.11
C TYR A 33 8.63 -36.74 35.64
N GLN A 34 7.74 -35.96 36.26
CA GLN A 34 7.47 -36.10 37.70
C GLN A 34 6.92 -37.48 38.05
N GLY A 35 6.01 -38.02 37.22
CA GLY A 35 5.48 -39.37 37.38
C GLY A 35 6.57 -40.43 37.30
N ASP A 36 7.42 -40.36 36.28
CA ASP A 36 8.53 -41.31 36.06
C ASP A 36 9.59 -41.22 37.17
N PHE A 37 9.87 -40.01 37.66
CA PHE A 37 10.78 -39.78 38.78
C PHE A 37 10.25 -40.40 40.08
N ILE A 38 8.98 -40.17 40.42
CA ILE A 38 8.34 -40.78 41.59
C ILE A 38 8.37 -42.30 41.47
N ALA A 39 8.01 -42.87 40.30
CA ALA A 39 8.03 -44.31 40.07
C ALA A 39 9.44 -44.90 40.29
N SER A 40 10.46 -44.26 39.72
CA SER A 40 11.86 -44.70 39.85
C SER A 40 12.35 -44.63 41.31
N MET A 41 11.99 -43.57 42.04
CA MET A 41 12.31 -43.44 43.47
C MET A 41 11.61 -44.50 44.32
N MET A 42 10.36 -44.84 44.00
CA MET A 42 9.62 -45.91 44.68
C MET A 42 10.23 -47.28 44.41
N ASP A 43 10.64 -47.56 43.18
CA ASP A 43 11.31 -48.81 42.81
C ASP A 43 12.66 -48.95 43.52
N TYR A 44 13.49 -47.89 43.53
CA TYR A 44 14.74 -47.86 44.29
C TYR A 44 14.52 -48.07 45.78
N ALA A 45 13.52 -47.42 46.38
CA ALA A 45 13.18 -47.59 47.78
C ALA A 45 12.76 -49.03 48.09
N ARG A 46 11.97 -49.64 47.21
CA ARG A 46 11.54 -51.04 47.33
C ARG A 46 12.71 -52.01 47.27
N GLU A 47 13.64 -51.82 46.34
CA GLU A 47 14.83 -52.65 46.20
C GLU A 47 15.76 -52.56 47.42
N ASN A 48 15.81 -51.40 48.06
CA ASN A 48 16.67 -51.14 49.22
C ASN A 48 15.96 -51.25 50.58
N ASN A 49 14.71 -51.74 50.62
CA ASN A 49 13.87 -51.86 51.83
C ASN A 49 13.69 -50.53 52.60
N LEU A 50 13.63 -49.40 51.90
CA LEU A 50 13.37 -48.07 52.46
C LEU A 50 11.86 -47.77 52.47
N SER A 51 11.34 -47.24 53.57
CA SER A 51 9.96 -46.73 53.64
C SER A 51 9.90 -45.27 53.18
N VAL A 52 9.42 -45.03 51.96
CA VAL A 52 9.26 -43.68 51.39
C VAL A 52 7.77 -43.34 51.29
N GLN A 53 7.39 -42.15 51.76
CA GLN A 53 6.06 -41.58 51.55
C GLN A 53 6.09 -40.74 50.26
N THR A 54 5.19 -41.03 49.32
CA THR A 54 5.07 -40.31 48.04
C THR A 54 4.95 -38.80 48.21
N ASP A 55 4.24 -38.37 49.24
CA ASP A 55 3.92 -36.98 49.53
C ASP A 55 5.13 -36.18 50.05
N ARG A 56 6.24 -36.87 50.34
CA ARG A 56 7.51 -36.29 50.78
C ARG A 56 8.58 -36.29 49.70
N ILE A 57 8.29 -36.83 48.51
CA ILE A 57 9.22 -36.79 47.37
C ILE A 57 9.19 -35.35 46.83
N PRO A 58 10.34 -34.67 46.72
CA PRO A 58 10.40 -33.31 46.20
C PRO A 58 9.96 -33.25 44.73
N ASP A 59 9.52 -32.07 44.28
CA ASP A 59 9.29 -31.83 42.86
C ASP A 59 10.61 -31.98 42.09
N TYR A 60 10.57 -32.70 40.98
CA TYR A 60 11.74 -33.00 40.15
C TYR A 60 12.42 -31.72 39.63
N ARG A 61 11.65 -30.68 39.29
CA ARG A 61 12.22 -29.40 38.84
C ARG A 61 12.86 -28.64 40.01
N ASP A 62 12.25 -28.66 41.19
CA ASP A 62 12.81 -28.03 42.39
C ASP A 62 14.14 -28.67 42.81
N LEU A 63 14.24 -30.01 42.71
CA LEU A 63 15.48 -30.73 42.94
C LEU A 63 16.57 -30.26 41.96
N CYS A 64 16.22 -30.20 40.67
CA CYS A 64 17.13 -29.82 39.60
C CYS A 64 17.49 -28.32 39.54
N ALA A 65 16.78 -27.46 40.27
CA ALA A 65 17.06 -26.02 40.31
C ALA A 65 18.41 -25.66 40.95
N THR A 66 18.96 -26.54 41.80
CA THR A 66 20.20 -26.29 42.56
C THR A 66 21.50 -26.40 41.75
N HIS A 67 21.42 -26.79 40.46
CA HIS A 67 22.52 -26.79 39.47
C HIS A 67 23.81 -27.48 39.94
N ASN A 68 23.70 -28.66 40.55
CA ASN A 68 24.85 -29.49 40.89
C ASN A 68 25.43 -30.20 39.64
N PRO A 69 26.74 -30.07 39.32
CA PRO A 69 27.33 -30.68 38.13
C PRO A 69 27.24 -32.20 38.09
N GLU A 70 27.17 -32.86 39.24
CA GLU A 70 27.07 -34.33 39.34
C GLU A 70 25.70 -34.85 38.85
N ASP A 71 24.66 -34.02 38.90
CA ASP A 71 23.29 -34.37 38.52
C ASP A 71 22.94 -33.93 37.09
N ALA A 72 23.95 -33.52 36.29
CA ALA A 72 23.75 -32.88 34.99
C ALA A 72 22.98 -33.76 33.98
N GLU A 73 23.20 -35.07 33.99
CA GLU A 73 22.50 -36.02 33.11
C GLU A 73 21.06 -36.23 33.58
N LEU A 74 20.85 -36.40 34.90
CA LEU A 74 19.53 -36.55 35.51
C LEU A 74 18.64 -35.31 35.30
N CYS A 75 19.23 -34.11 35.37
CA CYS A 75 18.52 -32.83 35.28
C CYS A 75 18.49 -32.23 33.86
N ALA A 76 19.06 -32.91 32.86
CA ALA A 76 19.02 -32.45 31.47
C ALA A 76 17.58 -32.20 30.95
N PRO A 77 16.58 -33.06 31.23
CA PRO A 77 15.19 -32.80 30.84
C PRO A 77 14.58 -31.54 31.47
N ALA A 78 14.81 -31.32 32.77
CA ALA A 78 14.36 -30.11 33.46
C ALA A 78 14.94 -28.84 32.81
N ARG A 79 16.23 -28.86 32.47
CA ARG A 79 16.89 -27.75 31.76
C ARG A 79 16.36 -27.53 30.35
N GLN A 80 16.04 -28.61 29.62
CA GLN A 80 15.42 -28.49 28.30
C GLN A 80 14.05 -27.82 28.36
N LEU A 81 13.22 -28.16 29.35
CA LEU A 81 11.93 -27.52 29.59
C LEU A 81 12.07 -26.04 29.97
N GLU A 82 13.07 -25.68 30.78
CA GLU A 82 13.34 -24.28 31.13
C GLU A 82 13.72 -23.44 29.89
N ILE A 83 14.60 -23.96 29.03
CA ILE A 83 14.96 -23.31 27.75
C ILE A 83 13.73 -23.19 26.84
N PHE A 84 12.89 -24.23 26.79
CA PHE A 84 11.68 -24.24 25.99
C PHE A 84 10.67 -23.18 26.46
N GLU A 85 10.40 -23.12 27.76
CA GLU A 85 9.52 -22.12 28.38
C GLU A 85 10.04 -20.71 28.16
N PHE A 86 11.34 -20.48 28.35
CA PHE A 86 11.97 -19.19 28.09
C PHE A 86 11.80 -18.78 26.63
N GLY A 87 12.04 -19.68 25.67
CA GLY A 87 11.84 -19.43 24.25
C GLY A 87 10.38 -19.08 23.91
N ALA A 88 9.42 -19.81 24.49
CA ALA A 88 8.00 -19.52 24.34
C ALA A 88 7.61 -18.14 24.91
N LEU A 89 8.09 -17.80 26.10
CA LEU A 89 7.83 -16.50 26.73
C LEU A 89 8.45 -15.34 25.94
N VAL A 90 9.68 -15.48 25.45
CA VAL A 90 10.32 -14.49 24.57
C VAL A 90 9.53 -14.33 23.28
N SER A 91 9.13 -15.43 22.64
CA SER A 91 8.32 -15.38 21.42
C SER A 91 6.99 -14.67 21.65
N LEU A 92 6.32 -14.92 22.78
CA LEU A 92 5.08 -14.26 23.16
C LEU A 92 5.28 -12.75 23.42
N ALA A 93 6.35 -12.40 24.14
CA ALA A 93 6.69 -11.02 24.47
C ALA A 93 7.04 -10.20 23.20
N VAL A 94 7.81 -10.77 22.27
CA VAL A 94 8.11 -10.14 20.97
C VAL A 94 6.82 -9.92 20.18
N GLY A 95 5.98 -10.95 20.07
CA GLY A 95 4.69 -10.86 19.37
C GLY A 95 3.80 -9.76 19.94
N LEU A 96 3.51 -9.78 21.24
CA LEU A 96 2.68 -8.78 21.92
C LEU A 96 3.31 -7.39 21.92
N GLY A 97 4.64 -7.30 22.00
CA GLY A 97 5.39 -6.05 21.94
C GLY A 97 5.17 -5.30 20.63
N LEU A 98 5.03 -6.01 19.50
CA LEU A 98 4.70 -5.39 18.22
C LEU A 98 3.31 -4.74 18.24
N PHE A 99 2.30 -5.40 18.80
CA PHE A 99 0.97 -4.80 18.96
C PHE A 99 0.99 -3.58 19.89
N GLY A 100 1.76 -3.66 20.98
CA GLY A 100 2.01 -2.52 21.86
C GLY A 100 2.65 -1.34 21.13
N LEU A 101 3.68 -1.60 20.32
CA LEU A 101 4.35 -0.60 19.50
C LEU A 101 3.39 0.05 18.50
N LEU A 102 2.59 -0.75 17.78
CA LEU A 102 1.58 -0.24 16.85
C LEU A 102 0.55 0.65 17.55
N ALA A 103 0.05 0.22 18.71
CA ALA A 103 -0.89 1.01 19.50
C ALA A 103 -0.29 2.34 19.99
N LEU A 104 0.95 2.31 20.50
CA LEU A 104 1.67 3.51 20.94
C LEU A 104 1.95 4.46 19.78
N ALA A 105 2.39 3.94 18.63
CA ALA A 105 2.66 4.73 17.44
C ALA A 105 1.39 5.42 16.92
N ARG A 106 0.27 4.69 16.90
CA ARG A 106 -1.06 5.25 16.56
C ARG A 106 -1.47 6.34 17.53
N LEU A 107 -1.34 6.12 18.85
CA LEU A 107 -1.70 7.11 19.88
C LEU A 107 -0.83 8.37 19.76
N TYR A 108 0.46 8.21 19.51
CA TYR A 108 1.40 9.31 19.35
C TYR A 108 1.14 10.13 18.08
N ALA A 109 0.94 9.45 16.95
CA ALA A 109 0.61 10.09 15.68
C ALA A 109 -0.72 10.84 15.75
N GLY A 110 -1.73 10.23 16.40
CA GLY A 110 -3.04 10.83 16.58
C GLY A 110 -3.68 11.22 15.25
N HIS A 111 -4.13 12.47 15.16
CA HIS A 111 -4.65 13.07 13.92
C HIS A 111 -3.71 14.15 13.35
N ASN A 112 -2.46 14.20 13.79
CA ASN A 112 -1.51 15.23 13.36
C ASN A 112 -0.76 14.74 12.11
N ARG A 113 -0.93 15.47 10.99
CA ARG A 113 -0.39 15.14 9.67
C ARG A 113 1.14 15.05 9.68
N GLN A 114 1.79 15.98 10.36
CA GLN A 114 3.24 16.00 10.50
C GLN A 114 3.74 14.75 11.26
N ARG A 115 3.13 14.39 12.38
CA ARG A 115 3.55 13.19 13.12
C ARG A 115 3.38 11.91 12.30
N LEU A 116 2.28 11.80 11.55
CA LEU A 116 2.03 10.64 10.67
C LEU A 116 3.15 10.48 9.63
N ALA A 117 3.57 11.58 8.99
CA ALA A 117 4.66 11.61 8.02
C ALA A 117 5.99 11.05 8.56
N PHE A 118 6.27 11.24 9.84
CA PHE A 118 7.51 10.74 10.45
C PHE A 118 7.36 9.39 11.17
N VAL A 119 6.14 8.98 11.54
CA VAL A 119 5.88 7.75 12.29
C VAL A 119 5.69 6.55 11.37
N LEU A 120 4.86 6.67 10.33
CA LEU A 120 4.48 5.51 9.52
C LEU A 120 5.68 4.88 8.78
N PRO A 121 6.57 5.63 8.09
CA PRO A 121 7.67 5.02 7.36
C PRO A 121 8.61 4.14 8.20
N PRO A 122 9.15 4.59 9.36
CA PRO A 122 9.98 3.74 10.21
C PRO A 122 9.17 2.64 10.92
N LEU A 123 7.92 2.93 11.32
CA LEU A 123 7.04 1.94 11.94
C LEU A 123 6.86 0.74 11.03
N THR A 124 6.52 0.95 9.76
CA THR A 124 6.36 -0.15 8.79
C THR A 124 7.58 -1.05 8.76
N ARG A 125 8.80 -0.49 8.73
CA ARG A 125 10.06 -1.26 8.73
C ARG A 125 10.21 -2.10 9.99
N VAL A 126 10.05 -1.48 11.16
CA VAL A 126 10.20 -2.16 12.47
C VAL A 126 9.17 -3.26 12.63
N MET A 127 7.91 -2.96 12.30
CA MET A 127 6.79 -3.88 12.41
C MET A 127 6.97 -5.13 11.55
N VAL A 128 7.37 -4.92 10.30
CA VAL A 128 7.54 -5.98 9.32
C VAL A 128 8.75 -6.87 9.67
N LEU A 129 9.91 -6.28 10.00
CA LEU A 129 11.09 -7.04 10.45
C LEU A 129 10.83 -7.78 11.77
N GLY A 130 10.13 -7.12 12.71
CA GLY A 130 9.74 -7.71 13.97
C GLY A 130 8.81 -8.90 13.80
N LEU A 131 7.87 -8.83 12.85
CA LEU A 131 7.01 -9.96 12.51
C LEU A 131 7.82 -11.12 11.91
N SER A 132 8.77 -10.85 11.01
CA SER A 132 9.67 -11.88 10.48
C SER A 132 10.39 -12.63 11.59
N LEU A 133 10.96 -11.88 12.53
CA LEU A 133 11.62 -12.45 13.69
C LEU A 133 10.65 -13.27 14.56
N SER A 134 9.44 -12.75 14.80
CA SER A 134 8.39 -13.45 15.56
C SER A 134 8.02 -14.79 14.92
N ILE A 135 7.83 -14.85 13.59
CA ILE A 135 7.49 -16.10 12.89
C ILE A 135 8.64 -17.12 12.99
N ILE A 136 9.89 -16.68 12.84
CA ILE A 136 11.06 -17.56 12.96
C ILE A 136 11.16 -18.12 14.39
N LEU A 137 10.99 -17.27 15.41
CA LEU A 137 10.99 -17.68 16.82
C LEU A 137 9.89 -18.72 17.09
N GLN A 138 8.67 -18.48 16.59
CA GLN A 138 7.57 -19.43 16.72
C GLN A 138 7.85 -20.75 15.99
N GLY A 139 8.45 -20.71 14.80
CA GLY A 139 8.89 -21.91 14.11
C GLY A 139 9.86 -22.75 14.94
N ALA A 140 10.86 -22.10 15.55
CA ALA A 140 11.82 -22.77 16.43
C ALA A 140 11.14 -23.36 17.68
N VAL A 141 10.26 -22.60 18.33
CA VAL A 141 9.48 -23.05 19.48
C VAL A 141 8.58 -24.24 19.10
N ALA A 142 7.91 -24.19 17.95
CA ALA A 142 7.04 -25.27 17.48
C ALA A 142 7.83 -26.56 17.23
N VAL A 143 8.96 -26.47 16.52
CA VAL A 143 9.83 -27.64 16.23
C VAL A 143 10.37 -28.23 17.52
N PHE A 144 10.84 -27.40 18.46
CA PHE A 144 11.38 -27.88 19.73
C PHE A 144 10.29 -28.48 20.62
N GLY A 145 9.09 -27.89 20.66
CA GLY A 145 7.95 -28.41 21.40
C GLY A 145 7.48 -29.77 20.89
N ILE A 146 7.41 -29.95 19.57
CA ILE A 146 7.06 -31.23 18.95
C ILE A 146 8.15 -32.27 19.25
N TYR A 147 9.43 -31.91 19.14
CA TYR A 147 10.55 -32.79 19.51
C TYR A 147 10.42 -33.34 20.94
N ILE A 148 10.18 -32.45 21.92
CA ILE A 148 10.01 -32.85 23.32
C ILE A 148 8.77 -33.72 23.49
N ALA A 149 7.63 -33.32 22.92
CA ALA A 149 6.38 -34.06 23.05
C ALA A 149 6.46 -35.48 22.45
N GLU A 150 7.06 -35.63 21.27
CA GLU A 150 7.23 -36.94 20.63
C GLU A 150 8.19 -37.85 21.41
N THR A 151 9.27 -37.27 21.94
CA THR A 151 10.25 -38.01 22.75
C THR A 151 9.57 -38.62 24.00
N VAL A 152 8.70 -37.85 24.65
CA VAL A 152 8.08 -38.26 25.93
C VAL A 152 6.84 -39.11 25.74
N PHE A 153 5.90 -38.72 24.86
CA PHE A 153 4.62 -39.40 24.76
C PHE A 153 4.60 -40.54 23.73
N ILE A 154 5.48 -40.52 22.73
CA ILE A 154 5.52 -41.53 21.67
C ILE A 154 6.75 -42.43 21.82
N GLY A 155 7.81 -41.95 22.48
CA GLY A 155 9.08 -42.69 22.63
C GLY A 155 9.90 -42.78 21.34
N ARG A 156 9.52 -42.03 20.29
CA ARG A 156 10.26 -41.92 19.03
C ARG A 156 10.03 -40.56 18.39
N VAL A 157 11.05 -40.02 17.73
CA VAL A 157 10.99 -38.74 17.03
C VAL A 157 10.79 -38.97 15.53
N HIS A 158 9.75 -38.38 14.95
CA HIS A 158 9.49 -38.43 13.52
C HIS A 158 10.23 -37.29 12.80
N PHE A 159 11.53 -37.48 12.58
CA PHE A 159 12.40 -36.45 11.98
C PHE A 159 11.90 -35.87 10.65
N VAL A 160 11.17 -36.65 9.84
CA VAL A 160 10.57 -36.16 8.58
C VAL A 160 9.51 -35.08 8.82
N VAL A 161 8.67 -35.24 9.86
CA VAL A 161 7.63 -34.26 10.21
C VAL A 161 8.28 -33.00 10.77
N LEU A 162 9.25 -33.14 11.69
CA LEU A 162 10.00 -32.01 12.24
C LEU A 162 10.73 -31.22 11.14
N ALA A 163 11.40 -31.92 10.21
CA ALA A 163 12.07 -31.29 9.08
C ALA A 163 11.09 -30.54 8.18
N GLY A 164 9.89 -31.10 7.93
CA GLY A 164 8.83 -30.43 7.17
C GLY A 164 8.34 -29.14 7.83
N ILE A 165 8.12 -29.15 9.15
CA ILE A 165 7.68 -27.97 9.91
C ILE A 165 8.78 -26.91 9.96
N ALA A 166 10.03 -27.32 10.22
CA ALA A 166 11.17 -26.43 10.23
C ALA A 166 11.36 -25.75 8.86
N PHE A 167 11.25 -26.53 7.78
CA PHE A 167 11.34 -26.03 6.41
C PHE A 167 10.21 -25.04 6.08
N ALA A 168 8.97 -25.36 6.47
CA ALA A 168 7.83 -24.46 6.29
C ALA A 168 7.99 -23.14 7.06
N ALA A 169 8.50 -23.18 8.30
CA ALA A 169 8.77 -21.99 9.09
C ALA A 169 9.87 -21.12 8.47
N VAL A 170 10.94 -21.73 7.96
CA VAL A 170 12.02 -21.01 7.26
C VAL A 170 11.50 -20.37 5.97
N ILE A 171 10.76 -21.11 5.14
CA ILE A 171 10.15 -20.56 3.92
C ILE A 171 9.20 -19.40 4.27
N GLY A 172 8.32 -19.57 5.27
CA GLY A 172 7.41 -18.52 5.71
C GLY A 172 8.15 -17.27 6.17
N GLY A 173 9.23 -17.44 6.95
CA GLY A 173 10.11 -16.35 7.38
C GLY A 173 10.79 -15.64 6.21
N VAL A 174 11.37 -16.39 5.27
CA VAL A 174 12.04 -15.85 4.08
C VAL A 174 11.05 -15.11 3.17
N ASN A 175 9.89 -15.69 2.90
CA ASN A 175 8.84 -15.05 2.10
C ASN A 175 8.36 -13.75 2.74
N LEU A 176 8.22 -13.74 4.07
CA LEU A 176 7.87 -12.52 4.79
C LEU A 176 8.98 -11.49 4.65
N VAL A 177 10.26 -11.87 4.82
CA VAL A 177 11.40 -10.96 4.62
C VAL A 177 11.44 -10.42 3.18
N GLU A 178 11.17 -11.23 2.16
CA GLU A 178 11.12 -10.77 0.77
C GLU A 178 9.98 -9.76 0.54
N ALA A 179 8.78 -10.09 1.03
CA ALA A 179 7.65 -9.16 1.01
C ALA A 179 7.96 -7.88 1.80
N SER A 180 8.75 -8.00 2.87
CA SER A 180 9.25 -6.87 3.67
C SER A 180 10.13 -5.96 2.84
N PHE A 181 11.10 -6.52 2.13
CA PHE A 181 11.99 -5.75 1.27
C PHE A 181 11.20 -5.02 0.18
N LYS A 182 10.19 -5.67 -0.41
CA LYS A 182 9.29 -5.02 -1.38
C LYS A 182 8.50 -3.86 -0.76
N ALA A 183 7.96 -4.02 0.45
CA ALA A 183 7.27 -2.95 1.18
C ALA A 183 8.22 -1.80 1.61
N MET A 184 9.52 -2.10 1.75
CA MET A 184 10.57 -1.14 2.14
C MET A 184 11.25 -0.44 0.97
N GLN A 185 11.14 -0.95 -0.26
CA GLN A 185 11.68 -0.31 -1.46
C GLN A 185 11.06 1.07 -1.67
N THR A 186 11.84 1.99 -2.24
CA THR A 186 11.29 3.29 -2.67
C THR A 186 10.18 3.03 -3.68
N LEU A 187 9.06 3.74 -3.51
CA LEU A 187 8.01 3.67 -4.51
C LEU A 187 8.58 4.35 -5.76
N ASN A 188 8.80 3.56 -6.81
CA ASN A 188 9.15 4.09 -8.11
C ASN A 188 7.91 3.99 -9.01
N LEU A 189 7.40 5.14 -9.42
CA LEU A 189 6.23 5.24 -10.28
C LEU A 189 6.67 5.21 -11.74
N ALA A 190 6.26 4.18 -12.46
CA ALA A 190 6.41 4.12 -13.91
C ALA A 190 5.30 4.96 -14.57
N ILE A 191 5.67 6.07 -15.20
CA ILE A 191 4.74 6.97 -15.88
C ILE A 191 5.08 7.01 -17.37
N GLN A 192 4.08 6.90 -18.22
CA GLN A 192 4.25 7.15 -19.65
C GLN A 192 4.08 8.65 -19.91
N GLY A 193 5.12 9.29 -20.43
CA GLY A 193 5.11 10.73 -20.59
C GLY A 193 6.34 11.30 -21.30
N VAL A 194 6.37 12.63 -21.37
CA VAL A 194 7.50 13.43 -21.84
C VAL A 194 7.84 14.44 -20.75
N VAL A 195 9.11 14.49 -20.35
CA VAL A 195 9.62 15.50 -19.43
C VAL A 195 9.65 16.85 -20.14
N ILE A 196 9.10 17.88 -19.51
CA ILE A 196 9.05 19.24 -20.03
C ILE A 196 10.23 20.04 -19.50
N ASP A 197 10.92 20.68 -20.43
CA ASP A 197 12.05 21.56 -20.21
C ASP A 197 11.83 22.92 -20.90
N ASP A 198 12.80 23.83 -20.73
CA ASP A 198 12.76 25.19 -21.30
C ASP A 198 12.65 25.20 -22.83
N ALA A 199 12.98 24.09 -23.52
CA ALA A 199 12.90 23.97 -24.96
C ALA A 199 11.54 23.45 -25.46
N THR A 200 10.85 22.64 -24.65
CA THR A 200 9.64 21.91 -25.06
C THR A 200 8.35 22.55 -24.54
N GLY A 201 8.40 23.27 -23.42
CA GLY A 201 7.22 23.93 -22.84
C GLY A 201 7.55 25.04 -21.83
N PRO A 202 8.33 26.07 -22.18
CA PRO A 202 8.69 27.17 -21.27
C PRO A 202 7.45 27.91 -20.74
N ASP A 203 6.40 28.06 -21.54
CA ASP A 203 5.16 28.73 -21.12
C ASP A 203 4.39 27.89 -20.09
N LEU A 204 4.40 26.56 -20.22
CA LEU A 204 3.83 25.67 -19.21
C LEU A 204 4.61 25.73 -17.90
N ILE A 205 5.95 25.69 -17.97
CA ILE A 205 6.83 25.82 -16.81
C ILE A 205 6.56 27.15 -16.11
N ALA A 206 6.49 28.24 -16.87
CA ALA A 206 6.20 29.58 -16.34
C ALA A 206 4.85 29.62 -15.63
N LEU A 207 3.79 29.07 -16.23
CA LEU A 207 2.46 29.00 -15.62
C LEU A 207 2.49 28.22 -14.30
N VAL A 208 3.14 27.05 -14.27
CA VAL A 208 3.23 26.22 -13.05
C VAL A 208 4.01 26.95 -11.96
N HIS A 209 5.14 27.57 -12.30
CA HIS A 209 5.95 28.33 -11.34
C HIS A 209 5.21 29.55 -10.80
N GLU A 210 4.50 30.28 -11.67
CA GLU A 210 3.70 31.44 -11.27
C GLU A 210 2.62 31.03 -10.27
N VAL A 211 1.89 29.95 -10.55
CA VAL A 211 0.85 29.43 -9.64
C VAL A 211 1.47 28.97 -8.31
N ALA A 212 2.57 28.22 -8.34
CA ALA A 212 3.25 27.76 -7.14
C ALA A 212 3.74 28.93 -6.27
N ASP A 213 4.32 29.96 -6.90
CA ASP A 213 4.78 31.17 -6.20
C ASP A 213 3.62 31.95 -5.58
N GLU A 214 2.50 32.10 -6.29
CA GLU A 214 1.33 32.84 -5.81
C GLU A 214 0.74 32.23 -4.53
N VAL A 215 0.72 30.89 -4.44
CA VAL A 215 0.20 30.18 -3.26
C VAL A 215 1.27 29.92 -2.20
N GLY A 216 2.54 30.22 -2.47
CA GLY A 216 3.66 29.89 -1.59
C GLY A 216 3.91 28.39 -1.46
N ALA A 217 3.58 27.61 -2.49
CA ALA A 217 3.91 26.19 -2.56
C ALA A 217 5.37 25.99 -3.01
N ARG A 218 5.92 24.82 -2.68
CA ARG A 218 7.18 24.40 -3.30
C ARG A 218 6.95 24.16 -4.79
N ARG A 219 7.76 24.79 -5.64
CA ARG A 219 7.78 24.48 -7.08
C ARG A 219 8.15 23.02 -7.31
N PRO A 220 7.47 22.29 -8.22
CA PRO A 220 7.85 20.93 -8.56
C PRO A 220 9.26 20.91 -9.15
N ASP A 221 10.04 19.89 -8.83
CA ASP A 221 11.39 19.71 -9.37
C ASP A 221 11.34 19.25 -10.84
N ASN A 222 10.27 18.53 -11.22
CA ASN A 222 10.04 18.02 -12.57
C ASN A 222 8.59 18.26 -13.03
N ILE A 223 8.39 18.52 -14.32
CA ILE A 223 7.07 18.55 -14.98
C ILE A 223 7.06 17.50 -16.08
N VAL A 224 6.07 16.59 -16.03
CA VAL A 224 5.88 15.54 -17.03
C VAL A 224 4.49 15.69 -17.64
N VAL A 225 4.39 15.59 -18.96
CA VAL A 225 3.11 15.52 -19.65
C VAL A 225 2.85 14.15 -20.24
N GLY A 226 1.60 13.69 -20.23
CA GLY A 226 1.25 12.37 -20.77
C GLY A 226 -0.20 12.26 -21.23
N LEU A 227 -0.61 11.04 -21.58
CA LEU A 227 -1.96 10.76 -22.10
C LEU A 227 -2.94 10.29 -21.02
N GLU A 228 -2.46 9.70 -19.93
CA GLU A 228 -3.32 9.24 -18.86
C GLU A 228 -4.02 10.46 -18.23
N PRO A 229 -5.37 10.51 -18.16
CA PRO A 229 -6.16 11.63 -17.66
C PRO A 229 -6.17 11.67 -16.12
N SER A 230 -4.98 11.61 -15.53
CA SER A 230 -4.77 11.75 -14.09
C SER A 230 -3.88 12.97 -13.88
N PHE A 231 -4.35 13.99 -13.17
CA PHE A 231 -3.54 15.17 -12.85
C PHE A 231 -3.09 15.01 -11.40
N PHE A 232 -1.78 15.03 -11.13
CA PHE A 232 -1.28 14.84 -9.76
C PHE A 232 0.13 15.37 -9.58
N VAL A 233 0.52 15.57 -8.32
CA VAL A 233 1.92 15.79 -7.92
C VAL A 233 2.35 14.71 -6.95
N THR A 234 3.55 14.16 -7.17
CA THR A 234 4.12 13.10 -6.33
C THR A 234 5.52 13.44 -5.85
N GLY A 235 5.87 12.99 -4.65
CA GLY A 235 7.24 13.01 -4.11
C GLY A 235 8.00 11.69 -4.28
N ALA A 236 7.38 10.70 -4.93
CA ALA A 236 8.01 9.42 -5.21
C ALA A 236 9.04 9.55 -6.34
N GLU A 237 9.97 8.60 -6.41
CA GLU A 237 10.82 8.46 -7.59
C GLU A 237 9.93 8.11 -8.80
N VAL A 238 10.25 8.67 -9.96
CA VAL A 238 9.45 8.48 -11.17
C VAL A 238 10.36 8.02 -12.29
N THR A 239 10.06 6.89 -12.92
CA THR A 239 10.68 6.51 -14.20
C THR A 239 9.73 6.86 -15.34
N VAL A 240 10.16 7.73 -16.24
CA VAL A 240 9.38 8.19 -17.41
C VAL A 240 9.67 7.32 -18.63
N TYR A 241 8.64 6.72 -19.21
CA TYR A 241 8.70 5.91 -20.43
C TYR A 241 8.09 6.64 -21.63
N PRO A 242 8.62 6.44 -22.86
CA PRO A 242 9.59 5.42 -23.26
C PRO A 242 11.07 5.80 -23.10
N ALA A 243 11.39 7.03 -22.68
CA ALA A 243 12.78 7.49 -22.57
C ALA A 243 13.60 6.75 -21.49
N ALA A 244 12.94 6.07 -20.55
CA ALA A 244 13.53 5.43 -19.37
C ALA A 244 14.36 6.42 -18.53
N GLU A 245 13.81 7.62 -18.35
CA GLU A 245 14.44 8.67 -17.56
C GLU A 245 13.99 8.58 -16.10
N ASP A 246 14.95 8.43 -15.18
CA ASP A 246 14.70 8.39 -13.74
C ASP A 246 14.75 9.79 -13.14
N LEU A 247 13.61 10.22 -12.58
CA LEU A 247 13.41 11.51 -11.95
C LEU A 247 13.39 11.36 -10.42
N THR A 248 14.02 12.33 -9.76
CA THR A 248 14.03 12.45 -8.29
C THR A 248 13.43 13.78 -7.87
N GLY A 249 13.00 13.87 -6.61
CA GLY A 249 12.29 15.05 -6.10
C GLY A 249 10.79 14.98 -6.35
N SER A 250 10.16 16.14 -6.45
CA SER A 250 8.73 16.28 -6.71
C SER A 250 8.44 16.38 -8.20
N THR A 251 7.48 15.59 -8.68
CA THR A 251 7.09 15.55 -10.09
C THR A 251 5.61 15.91 -10.21
N LEU A 252 5.32 16.96 -10.97
CA LEU A 252 3.97 17.29 -11.43
C LEU A 252 3.71 16.53 -12.74
N TYR A 253 2.66 15.72 -12.76
CA TYR A 253 2.19 15.07 -13.98
C TYR A 253 0.91 15.75 -14.49
N LEU A 254 0.92 16.17 -15.76
CA LEU A 254 -0.16 16.90 -16.40
C LEU A 254 -0.66 16.15 -17.65
N PRO A 255 -1.95 15.80 -17.72
CA PRO A 255 -2.51 15.18 -18.91
C PRO A 255 -2.62 16.16 -20.07
N VAL A 256 -1.97 15.85 -21.20
CA VAL A 256 -2.13 16.60 -22.46
C VAL A 256 -3.59 16.65 -22.92
N PRO A 257 -4.42 15.59 -22.76
CA PRO A 257 -5.85 15.68 -23.09
C PRO A 257 -6.58 16.79 -22.33
N PHE A 258 -6.16 17.14 -21.11
CA PHE A 258 -6.79 18.21 -20.33
C PHE A 258 -6.48 19.61 -20.88
N LEU A 259 -5.31 19.81 -21.49
CA LEU A 259 -5.00 21.05 -22.21
C LEU A 259 -5.95 21.29 -23.40
N ARG A 260 -6.64 20.25 -23.88
CA ARG A 260 -7.59 20.35 -24.99
C ARG A 260 -9.00 20.71 -24.57
N ILE A 261 -9.39 20.45 -23.32
CA ILE A 261 -10.78 20.58 -22.84
C ILE A 261 -10.96 21.67 -21.78
N LEU A 262 -9.89 22.03 -21.07
CA LEU A 262 -9.91 23.03 -20.01
C LEU A 262 -9.63 24.44 -20.54
N SER A 263 -10.30 25.43 -19.95
CA SER A 263 -9.96 26.84 -20.14
C SER A 263 -8.71 27.23 -19.33
N GLN A 264 -8.11 28.39 -19.62
CA GLN A 264 -6.93 28.85 -18.88
C GLN A 264 -7.21 29.00 -17.38
N ASP A 265 -8.36 29.56 -17.01
CA ASP A 265 -8.78 29.70 -15.62
C ASP A 265 -9.01 28.34 -14.95
N GLU A 266 -9.60 27.38 -15.65
CA GLU A 266 -9.80 26.01 -15.17
C GLU A 266 -8.46 25.30 -14.95
N LEU A 267 -7.54 25.38 -15.91
CA LEU A 267 -6.21 24.78 -15.78
C LEU A 267 -5.45 25.40 -14.61
N ARG A 268 -5.46 26.74 -14.48
CA ARG A 268 -4.80 27.44 -13.38
C ARG A 268 -5.40 27.04 -12.02
N ALA A 269 -6.72 26.86 -11.94
CA ALA A 269 -7.40 26.39 -10.74
C ALA A 269 -6.98 24.96 -10.36
N VAL A 270 -6.87 24.06 -11.34
CA VAL A 270 -6.42 22.67 -11.13
C VAL A 270 -4.96 22.61 -10.71
N ILE A 271 -4.07 23.37 -11.36
CA ILE A 271 -2.66 23.50 -10.91
C ILE A 271 -2.62 24.02 -9.47
N GLY A 272 -3.39 25.07 -9.16
CA GLY A 272 -3.46 25.63 -7.81
C GLY A 272 -3.95 24.62 -6.76
N HIS A 273 -4.93 23.79 -7.11
CA HIS A 273 -5.39 22.68 -6.28
C HIS A 273 -4.24 21.71 -5.98
N GLU A 274 -3.55 21.21 -7.01
CA GLU A 274 -2.43 20.28 -6.80
C GLU A 274 -1.28 20.90 -5.98
N MET A 275 -0.93 22.15 -6.26
CA MET A 275 0.10 22.87 -5.49
C MET A 275 -0.31 23.02 -4.02
N GLY A 276 -1.62 23.04 -3.73
CA GLY A 276 -2.13 23.08 -2.37
C GLY A 276 -1.74 21.86 -1.51
N HIS A 277 -1.44 20.72 -2.12
CA HIS A 277 -0.91 19.56 -1.41
C HIS A 277 0.56 19.71 -0.97
N PHE A 278 1.25 20.76 -1.44
CA PHE A 278 2.68 21.04 -1.21
C PHE A 278 2.90 22.37 -0.46
N ILE A 279 1.94 22.73 0.42
CA ILE A 279 2.01 23.89 1.30
C ILE A 279 2.12 23.43 2.76
N GLY A 280 3.06 23.99 3.51
CA GLY A 280 3.17 23.78 4.96
C GLY A 280 3.29 22.31 5.36
N GLU A 281 2.48 21.88 6.34
CA GLU A 281 2.46 20.50 6.87
C GLU A 281 2.00 19.47 5.84
N ASP A 282 1.23 19.87 4.82
CA ASP A 282 0.74 18.96 3.78
C ASP A 282 1.85 18.47 2.85
N THR A 283 2.94 19.24 2.73
CA THR A 283 4.15 18.84 2.00
C THR A 283 4.75 17.56 2.57
N GLU A 284 4.97 17.50 3.88
CA GLU A 284 5.58 16.32 4.51
C GLU A 284 4.66 15.11 4.48
N TYR A 285 3.35 15.35 4.57
CA TYR A 285 2.35 14.30 4.38
C TYR A 285 2.43 13.71 2.96
N SER A 286 2.44 14.55 1.92
CA SER A 286 2.57 14.14 0.51
C SER A 286 3.88 13.41 0.22
N LEU A 287 5.00 13.90 0.76
CA LEU A 287 6.33 13.39 0.46
C LEU A 287 6.68 12.10 1.23
N LYS A 288 6.16 11.93 2.45
CA LYS A 288 6.57 10.83 3.35
C LYS A 288 5.45 9.89 3.73
N PHE A 289 4.33 10.41 4.23
CA PHE A 289 3.24 9.57 4.73
C PHE A 289 2.58 8.81 3.59
N TYR A 290 2.05 9.54 2.61
CA TYR A 290 1.21 8.96 1.57
C TYR A 290 1.95 7.89 0.73
N PRO A 291 3.20 8.10 0.27
CA PRO A 291 3.95 7.05 -0.41
C PRO A 291 4.19 5.82 0.47
N ALA A 292 4.42 6.00 1.78
CA ALA A 292 4.57 4.88 2.71
C ALA A 292 3.28 4.11 2.92
N TYR A 293 2.14 4.81 2.94
CA TYR A 293 0.83 4.19 3.05
C TYR A 293 0.44 3.45 1.77
N ALA A 294 0.62 4.07 0.60
CA ALA A 294 0.37 3.45 -0.70
C ALA A 294 1.22 2.18 -0.92
N ARG A 295 2.47 2.16 -0.46
CA ARG A 295 3.32 0.95 -0.51
C ARG A 295 2.75 -0.22 0.27
N LEU A 296 2.06 0.01 1.39
CA LEU A 296 1.40 -1.07 2.13
C LEU A 296 0.34 -1.74 1.25
N ASP A 297 -0.41 -0.94 0.50
CA ASP A 297 -1.43 -1.44 -0.41
C ASP A 297 -0.83 -2.22 -1.59
N THR A 298 0.21 -1.70 -2.23
CA THR A 298 0.95 -2.43 -3.27
C THR A 298 1.51 -3.75 -2.74
N ALA A 299 2.08 -3.76 -1.53
CA ALA A 299 2.61 -4.95 -0.91
C ALA A 299 1.52 -5.98 -0.59
N MET A 300 0.32 -5.56 -0.17
CA MET A 300 -0.83 -6.46 0.04
C MET A 300 -1.29 -7.08 -1.28
N HIS A 301 -1.44 -6.28 -2.34
CA HIS A 301 -1.85 -6.78 -3.65
C HIS A 301 -0.83 -7.76 -4.25
N ALA A 302 0.47 -7.55 -4.04
CA ALA A 302 1.51 -8.47 -4.49
C ALA A 302 1.49 -9.85 -3.80
N LEU A 303 0.75 -10.01 -2.70
CA LEU A 303 0.57 -11.30 -2.01
C LEU A 303 -0.62 -12.10 -2.55
N ILE A 304 -1.49 -11.46 -3.32
CA ILE A 304 -2.68 -12.04 -3.95
C ILE A 304 -2.31 -12.35 -5.41
N ASP A 305 -2.58 -13.56 -5.87
CA ASP A 305 -2.32 -13.91 -7.28
C ASP A 305 -3.36 -13.29 -8.22
N GLU A 306 -3.12 -13.40 -9.53
CA GLU A 306 -3.99 -12.84 -10.58
C GLU A 306 -5.44 -13.37 -10.55
N HIS A 307 -5.68 -14.51 -9.88
CA HIS A 307 -7.00 -15.13 -9.72
C HIS A 307 -7.64 -14.79 -8.36
N GLY A 308 -7.04 -13.88 -7.58
CA GLY A 308 -7.51 -13.52 -6.25
C GLY A 308 -7.22 -14.59 -5.18
N ARG A 309 -6.36 -15.57 -5.46
CA ARG A 309 -6.01 -16.63 -4.51
C ARG A 309 -4.77 -16.24 -3.72
N ILE A 310 -4.74 -16.70 -2.47
CA ILE A 310 -3.66 -16.45 -1.54
C ILE A 310 -3.11 -17.81 -1.13
N ASP A 311 -1.80 -18.00 -1.30
CA ASP A 311 -1.10 -19.15 -0.71
C ASP A 311 -1.25 -19.09 0.82
N TYR A 312 -1.65 -20.20 1.44
CA TYR A 312 -1.80 -20.30 2.89
C TYR A 312 -0.56 -19.83 3.65
N VAL A 313 0.64 -20.01 3.07
CA VAL A 313 1.91 -19.53 3.66
C VAL A 313 1.98 -17.99 3.75
N LYS A 314 1.27 -17.27 2.87
CA LYS A 314 1.23 -15.79 2.80
C LYS A 314 0.12 -15.16 3.65
N VAL A 315 -0.87 -15.93 4.10
CA VAL A 315 -2.00 -15.44 4.90
C VAL A 315 -1.56 -14.71 6.18
N PRO A 316 -0.56 -15.20 6.95
CA PRO A 316 0.00 -14.48 8.09
C PRO A 316 0.48 -13.06 7.74
N THR A 317 1.27 -12.94 6.68
CA THR A 317 1.83 -11.69 6.19
C THR A 317 0.74 -10.72 5.77
N LEU A 318 -0.22 -11.18 4.96
CA LEU A 318 -1.32 -10.36 4.49
C LEU A 318 -2.17 -9.85 5.65
N SER A 319 -2.52 -10.72 6.61
CA SER A 319 -3.33 -10.34 7.79
C SER A 319 -2.67 -9.21 8.59
N PHE A 320 -1.34 -9.25 8.68
CA PHE A 320 -0.58 -8.24 9.38
C PHE A 320 -0.48 -6.92 8.62
N LEU A 321 -0.19 -6.95 7.31
CA LEU A 321 -0.17 -5.74 6.48
C LEU A 321 -1.54 -5.06 6.46
N GLN A 322 -2.63 -5.84 6.40
CA GLN A 322 -4.00 -5.36 6.52
C GLN A 322 -4.24 -4.69 7.86
N LEU A 323 -3.80 -5.28 8.97
CA LEU A 323 -3.93 -4.66 10.28
C LEU A 323 -3.19 -3.31 10.34
N LEU A 324 -1.94 -3.27 9.87
CA LEU A 324 -1.15 -2.03 9.84
C LEU A 324 -1.84 -0.96 9.00
N HIS A 325 -2.29 -1.30 7.79
CA HIS A 325 -3.02 -0.38 6.91
C HIS A 325 -4.34 0.09 7.53
N ASP A 326 -5.15 -0.82 8.07
CA ASP A 326 -6.44 -0.55 8.70
C ASP A 326 -6.32 0.44 9.88
N GLU A 327 -5.26 0.33 10.68
CA GLU A 327 -5.02 1.18 11.86
C GLU A 327 -4.82 2.65 11.47
N PHE A 328 -4.25 2.93 10.30
CA PHE A 328 -4.05 4.28 9.77
C PHE A 328 -5.13 4.74 8.80
N SER A 329 -5.90 3.84 8.19
CA SER A 329 -6.89 4.15 7.15
C SER A 329 -7.96 5.17 7.56
N VAL A 330 -8.40 5.15 8.82
CA VAL A 330 -9.42 6.10 9.30
C VAL A 330 -8.86 7.52 9.39
N VAL A 331 -7.62 7.63 9.84
CA VAL A 331 -6.94 8.91 10.01
C VAL A 331 -6.52 9.45 8.65
N GLU A 332 -6.02 8.57 7.77
CA GLU A 332 -5.71 8.87 6.38
C GLU A 332 -6.94 9.43 5.66
N ARG A 333 -8.08 8.71 5.62
CA ARG A 333 -9.30 9.21 4.95
C ARG A 333 -9.79 10.53 5.49
N LYS A 334 -9.72 10.72 6.82
CA LYS A 334 -10.14 11.99 7.44
C LYS A 334 -9.23 13.14 6.98
N ILE A 335 -7.92 12.94 7.06
CA ILE A 335 -6.92 13.94 6.64
C ILE A 335 -7.02 14.19 5.14
N GLY A 336 -7.16 13.15 4.32
CA GLY A 336 -7.36 13.24 2.87
C GLY A 336 -8.52 14.17 2.54
N ARG A 337 -9.71 13.91 3.09
CA ARG A 337 -10.88 14.78 2.88
C ARG A 337 -10.68 16.24 3.30
N GLU A 338 -10.02 16.48 4.43
CA GLU A 338 -9.70 17.85 4.87
C GLU A 338 -8.67 18.53 3.93
N ARG A 339 -7.71 17.76 3.39
CA ARG A 339 -6.70 18.24 2.45
C ARG A 339 -7.30 18.58 1.10
N GLU A 340 -8.21 17.76 0.59
CA GLU A 340 -8.95 18.02 -0.64
C GLU A 340 -9.71 19.34 -0.57
N ILE A 341 -10.43 19.59 0.52
CA ILE A 341 -11.17 20.85 0.73
C ILE A 341 -10.21 22.04 0.83
N SER A 342 -9.07 21.88 1.50
CA SER A 342 -8.04 22.93 1.61
C SER A 342 -7.41 23.24 0.24
N ALA A 343 -7.07 22.20 -0.52
CA ALA A 343 -6.53 22.30 -1.88
C ALA A 343 -7.53 22.99 -2.82
N ASP A 344 -8.82 22.67 -2.72
CA ASP A 344 -9.87 23.37 -3.46
C ASP A 344 -9.92 24.87 -3.16
N GLN A 345 -9.80 25.24 -1.89
CA GLN A 345 -9.76 26.66 -1.51
C GLN A 345 -8.54 27.37 -2.09
N ILE A 346 -7.41 26.68 -2.22
CA ILE A 346 -6.19 27.22 -2.83
C ILE A 346 -6.37 27.37 -4.33
N GLY A 347 -6.84 26.32 -5.03
CA GLY A 347 -7.15 26.39 -6.46
C GLY A 347 -8.16 27.48 -6.81
N ALA A 348 -9.20 27.63 -5.99
CA ALA A 348 -10.20 28.69 -6.15
C ALA A 348 -9.64 30.10 -5.90
N LYS A 349 -8.61 30.26 -5.05
CA LYS A 349 -7.98 31.56 -4.78
C LYS A 349 -7.07 32.04 -5.91
N VAL A 350 -6.32 31.13 -6.53
CA VAL A 350 -5.38 31.43 -7.62
C VAL A 350 -6.08 31.80 -8.92
N SER A 351 -7.27 31.24 -9.14
CA SER A 351 -8.07 31.46 -10.34
C SER A 351 -9.43 32.03 -9.94
N ASN A 352 -10.45 31.17 -9.84
CA ASN A 352 -11.73 31.50 -9.22
C ASN A 352 -12.49 30.20 -8.89
N ALA A 353 -13.43 30.31 -7.95
CA ALA A 353 -14.19 29.15 -7.49
C ALA A 353 -15.08 28.53 -8.59
N LYS A 354 -15.60 29.33 -9.54
CA LYS A 354 -16.39 28.82 -10.66
C LYS A 354 -15.54 27.98 -11.61
N ALA A 355 -14.32 28.42 -11.93
CA ALA A 355 -13.39 27.69 -12.78
C ALA A 355 -13.01 26.32 -12.19
N LEU A 356 -12.68 26.28 -10.89
CA LEU A 356 -12.42 25.01 -10.21
C LEU A 356 -13.65 24.08 -10.22
N ALA A 357 -14.83 24.63 -9.93
CA ALA A 357 -16.06 23.84 -9.94
C ALA A 357 -16.37 23.26 -11.33
N THR A 358 -16.20 24.07 -12.38
CA THR A 358 -16.39 23.66 -13.77
C THR A 358 -15.36 22.60 -14.17
N SER A 359 -14.09 22.72 -13.78
CA SER A 359 -13.08 21.70 -14.11
C SER A 359 -13.41 20.36 -13.46
N LEU A 360 -13.87 20.37 -12.20
CA LEU A 360 -14.30 19.15 -11.50
C LEU A 360 -15.55 18.52 -12.14
N LEU A 361 -16.52 19.33 -12.58
CA LEU A 361 -17.68 18.84 -13.34
C LEU A 361 -17.27 18.22 -14.67
N LYS A 362 -16.31 18.83 -15.38
CA LYS A 362 -15.73 18.26 -16.62
C LYS A 362 -15.02 16.94 -16.35
N PHE A 363 -14.24 16.82 -15.29
CA PHE A 363 -13.60 15.55 -14.91
C PHE A 363 -14.62 14.46 -14.61
N SER A 364 -15.70 14.79 -13.90
CA SER A 364 -16.81 13.88 -13.64
C SER A 364 -17.55 13.48 -14.94
N LEU A 365 -17.80 14.43 -15.84
CA LEU A 365 -18.47 14.18 -17.11
C LEU A 365 -17.64 13.31 -18.06
N PHE A 366 -16.32 13.52 -18.11
CA PHE A 366 -15.41 12.87 -19.05
C PHE A 366 -14.59 11.72 -18.43
N ALA A 367 -14.97 11.24 -17.25
CA ALA A 367 -14.26 10.17 -16.54
C ALA A 367 -14.04 8.92 -17.41
N ASP A 368 -15.05 8.53 -18.19
CA ASP A 368 -14.99 7.32 -19.03
C ASP A 368 -14.45 7.58 -20.45
N ALA A 369 -14.21 8.84 -20.82
CA ALA A 369 -13.88 9.22 -22.19
C ALA A 369 -12.56 8.57 -22.67
N TRP A 370 -11.57 8.49 -21.79
CA TRP A 370 -10.28 7.91 -22.13
C TRP A 370 -10.33 6.37 -22.23
N ALA A 371 -11.10 5.70 -21.37
CA ALA A 371 -11.32 4.25 -21.48
C ALA A 371 -12.06 3.91 -22.78
N THR A 372 -13.06 4.72 -23.14
CA THR A 372 -13.82 4.61 -24.39
C THR A 372 -12.89 4.78 -25.60
N LEU A 373 -12.09 5.86 -25.61
CA LEU A 373 -11.12 6.11 -26.67
C LEU A 373 -10.10 4.98 -26.80
N ARG A 374 -9.57 4.45 -25.69
CA ARG A 374 -8.62 3.34 -25.73
C ARG A 374 -9.23 2.09 -26.33
N ALA A 375 -10.48 1.76 -25.99
CA ALA A 375 -11.19 0.62 -26.57
C ALA A 375 -11.40 0.80 -28.10
N GLU A 376 -11.87 1.97 -28.53
CA GLU A 376 -12.04 2.28 -29.95
C GLU A 376 -10.70 2.28 -30.71
N ASN A 377 -9.62 2.75 -30.08
CA ASN A 377 -8.29 2.74 -30.67
C ASN A 377 -7.73 1.32 -30.84
N VAL A 378 -8.00 0.41 -29.90
CA VAL A 378 -7.64 -1.00 -30.04
C VAL A 378 -8.29 -1.61 -31.29
N ASP A 379 -9.57 -1.33 -31.52
CA ASP A 379 -10.27 -1.81 -32.72
C ASP A 379 -9.66 -1.25 -34.02
N ARG A 380 -9.27 0.02 -34.02
CA ARG A 380 -8.57 0.67 -35.16
C ARG A 380 -7.20 0.04 -35.41
N LEU A 381 -6.41 -0.17 -34.36
CA LEU A 381 -5.10 -0.82 -34.46
C LEU A 381 -5.21 -2.23 -35.06
N ASN A 382 -6.22 -3.00 -34.64
CA ASN A 382 -6.50 -4.34 -35.18
C ASN A 382 -6.92 -4.31 -36.66
N GLN A 383 -7.46 -3.19 -37.15
CA GLN A 383 -7.78 -2.96 -38.57
C GLN A 383 -6.60 -2.39 -39.36
N GLY A 384 -5.48 -2.12 -38.68
CA GLY A 384 -4.27 -1.55 -39.23
C GLY A 384 -4.29 -0.04 -39.43
N GLU A 385 -5.22 0.65 -38.76
CA GLU A 385 -5.29 2.10 -38.72
C GLU A 385 -4.46 2.64 -37.53
N PHE A 386 -3.59 3.61 -37.80
CA PHE A 386 -2.76 4.25 -36.77
C PHE A 386 -3.11 5.73 -36.65
N LEU A 387 -3.63 6.11 -35.48
CA LEU A 387 -3.81 7.50 -35.12
C LEU A 387 -2.46 8.17 -34.87
N THR A 388 -2.37 9.45 -35.23
CA THR A 388 -1.15 10.26 -35.03
C THR A 388 -1.23 11.15 -33.80
N ASP A 389 -2.45 11.55 -33.39
CA ASP A 389 -2.70 12.33 -32.18
C ASP A 389 -3.95 11.81 -31.45
N LEU A 390 -3.75 10.95 -30.46
CA LEU A 390 -4.85 10.49 -29.58
C LEU A 390 -5.49 11.64 -28.78
N ASN A 391 -4.77 12.74 -28.54
CA ASN A 391 -5.33 13.89 -27.83
C ASN A 391 -6.38 14.62 -28.67
N ALA A 392 -6.24 14.60 -30.00
CA ALA A 392 -7.25 15.15 -30.90
C ALA A 392 -8.52 14.31 -30.86
N GLU A 393 -8.41 12.99 -30.93
CA GLU A 393 -9.55 12.07 -30.88
C GLU A 393 -10.26 12.12 -29.51
N TYR A 394 -9.52 12.34 -28.42
CA TYR A 394 -10.10 12.55 -27.10
C TYR A 394 -11.08 13.73 -27.07
N VAL A 395 -10.78 14.82 -27.79
CA VAL A 395 -11.69 15.97 -27.92
C VAL A 395 -13.01 15.54 -28.56
N ASP A 396 -12.96 14.70 -29.60
CA ASP A 396 -14.16 14.26 -30.30
C ASP A 396 -15.03 13.37 -29.41
N VAL A 397 -14.43 12.46 -28.64
CA VAL A 397 -15.13 11.64 -27.63
C VAL A 397 -15.78 12.54 -26.58
N CYS A 398 -15.06 13.53 -26.04
CA CYS A 398 -15.60 14.48 -25.08
C CYS A 398 -16.72 15.35 -25.67
N GLN A 399 -16.57 15.84 -26.91
CA GLN A 399 -17.62 16.62 -27.57
C GLN A 399 -18.89 15.80 -27.81
N LYS A 400 -18.73 14.52 -28.18
CA LYS A 400 -19.85 13.60 -28.33
C LYS A 400 -20.56 13.39 -26.99
N ALA A 401 -19.81 13.04 -25.94
CA ALA A 401 -20.34 12.86 -24.60
C ALA A 401 -21.09 14.12 -24.10
N PHE A 402 -20.52 15.30 -24.31
CA PHE A 402 -21.15 16.57 -23.98
C PHE A 402 -22.45 16.82 -24.75
N LYS A 403 -22.46 16.59 -26.06
CA LYS A 403 -23.65 16.78 -26.91
C LYS A 403 -24.79 15.85 -26.51
N GLU A 404 -24.48 14.57 -26.33
CA GLU A 404 -25.45 13.51 -26.03
C GLU A 404 -25.95 13.54 -24.58
N MET A 405 -25.21 14.15 -23.64
CA MET A 405 -25.62 14.24 -22.24
C MET A 405 -26.94 15.01 -22.04
N ASP A 406 -27.91 14.38 -21.37
CA ASP A 406 -29.01 15.08 -20.70
C ASP A 406 -28.54 15.55 -19.31
N PHE A 407 -28.41 16.87 -19.14
CA PHE A 407 -27.94 17.45 -17.90
C PHE A 407 -28.93 17.25 -16.74
N ALA A 408 -30.25 17.30 -17.01
CA ALA A 408 -31.24 17.18 -15.95
C ALA A 408 -31.22 15.79 -15.32
N GLU A 409 -30.99 14.76 -16.14
CA GLU A 409 -30.83 13.38 -15.69
C GLU A 409 -29.48 13.15 -15.00
N ARG A 410 -28.37 13.61 -15.61
CA ARG A 410 -27.01 13.35 -15.14
C ARG A 410 -26.54 14.22 -13.99
N LYS A 411 -27.20 15.35 -13.69
CA LYS A 411 -26.74 16.31 -12.67
C LYS A 411 -26.46 15.67 -11.32
N ASN A 412 -27.33 14.78 -10.85
CA ASN A 412 -27.15 14.13 -9.56
C ASN A 412 -25.95 13.19 -9.55
N ASP A 413 -25.75 12.43 -10.63
CA ASP A 413 -24.61 11.52 -10.77
C ASP A 413 -23.29 12.29 -10.87
N LEU A 414 -23.28 13.39 -11.63
CA LEU A 414 -22.11 14.26 -11.76
C LEU A 414 -21.67 14.83 -10.40
N LEU A 415 -22.64 15.25 -9.57
CA LEU A 415 -22.39 15.79 -8.23
C LEU A 415 -22.07 14.72 -7.19
N ALA A 416 -22.55 13.48 -7.39
CA ALA A 416 -22.26 12.33 -6.54
C ALA A 416 -20.93 11.65 -6.90
N PHE A 417 -20.30 12.05 -8.00
CA PHE A 417 -19.02 11.52 -8.43
C PHE A 417 -17.96 11.70 -7.34
N GLU A 418 -17.31 10.59 -7.01
CA GLU A 418 -16.08 10.51 -6.24
C GLU A 418 -15.01 10.06 -7.23
N MET A 419 -13.92 10.84 -7.35
CA MET A 419 -12.82 10.43 -8.19
C MET A 419 -12.23 9.14 -7.61
N ALA A 420 -12.19 8.08 -8.43
CA ALA A 420 -11.69 6.80 -7.99
C ALA A 420 -10.18 6.88 -7.75
N HIS A 421 -9.77 6.67 -6.49
CA HIS A 421 -8.37 6.53 -6.12
C HIS A 421 -8.23 5.27 -5.24
N PRO A 422 -7.21 4.40 -5.43
CA PRO A 422 -7.10 3.10 -4.76
C PRO A 422 -7.22 3.11 -3.24
N ASN A 423 -6.86 4.22 -2.59
CA ASN A 423 -6.92 4.38 -1.14
C ASN A 423 -7.53 5.70 -0.67
N ASP A 424 -8.00 6.56 -1.58
CA ASP A 424 -8.54 7.87 -1.21
C ASP A 424 -10.04 7.93 -1.52
N THR A 425 -10.84 8.13 -0.47
CA THR A 425 -12.24 8.52 -0.64
C THR A 425 -12.25 10.04 -0.74
N HIS A 426 -12.05 10.57 -1.94
CA HIS A 426 -12.27 12.00 -2.19
C HIS A 426 -13.68 12.37 -1.72
N PRO A 427 -13.87 13.54 -1.09
CA PRO A 427 -15.21 14.06 -0.87
C PRO A 427 -15.95 14.11 -2.21
N THR A 428 -17.25 13.83 -2.18
CA THR A 428 -18.09 13.96 -3.38
C THR A 428 -17.95 15.37 -3.97
N LEU A 429 -18.13 15.51 -5.28
CA LEU A 429 -18.12 16.83 -5.90
C LEU A 429 -19.09 17.80 -5.19
N ARG A 430 -20.26 17.31 -4.76
CA ARG A 430 -21.21 18.09 -3.96
C ARG A 430 -20.61 18.67 -2.69
N GLU A 431 -19.86 17.87 -1.92
CA GLU A 431 -19.22 18.31 -0.69
C GLU A 431 -18.14 19.37 -0.97
N ARG A 432 -17.34 19.16 -2.03
CA ARG A 432 -16.30 20.11 -2.48
C ARG A 432 -16.89 21.45 -2.88
N LEU A 433 -17.95 21.45 -3.72
CA LEU A 433 -18.65 22.67 -4.12
C LEU A 433 -19.29 23.40 -2.93
N SER A 434 -19.91 22.66 -2.00
CA SER A 434 -20.49 23.25 -0.80
C SER A 434 -19.43 23.88 0.10
N ALA A 435 -18.23 23.28 0.20
CA ALA A 435 -17.13 23.83 0.99
C ALA A 435 -16.53 25.11 0.37
N LEU A 436 -16.65 25.27 -0.95
CA LEU A 436 -16.35 26.51 -1.68
C LEU A 436 -17.46 27.57 -1.59
N GLY A 437 -18.59 27.25 -0.95
CA GLY A 437 -19.76 28.14 -0.87
C GLY A 437 -20.51 28.27 -2.19
N ILE A 438 -20.33 27.32 -3.12
CA ILE A 438 -21.02 27.31 -4.41
C ILE A 438 -22.29 26.47 -4.31
N ASP A 439 -23.43 27.05 -4.64
CA ASP A 439 -24.66 26.30 -4.81
C ASP A 439 -24.64 25.52 -6.14
N SER A 440 -24.77 24.19 -6.06
CA SER A 440 -24.89 23.32 -7.24
C SER A 440 -26.07 23.67 -8.17
N GLY A 441 -27.04 24.47 -7.69
CA GLY A 441 -28.14 25.03 -8.47
C GLY A 441 -27.70 25.96 -9.61
N ILE A 442 -26.52 26.58 -9.53
CA ILE A 442 -26.08 27.62 -10.47
C ILE A 442 -25.51 27.08 -11.80
N PHE A 443 -25.17 25.79 -11.86
CA PHE A 443 -24.53 25.21 -13.04
C PHE A 443 -25.55 24.79 -14.09
N HIS A 444 -25.22 25.08 -15.34
CA HIS A 444 -25.96 24.69 -16.53
C HIS A 444 -25.12 23.76 -17.41
N LYS A 445 -25.76 23.11 -18.39
CA LYS A 445 -25.08 22.23 -19.35
C LYS A 445 -23.90 22.96 -19.99
N GLU A 446 -24.10 24.21 -20.38
CA GLU A 446 -23.15 25.04 -21.11
C GLU A 446 -21.87 25.34 -20.33
N ASP A 447 -21.91 25.32 -18.99
CA ASP A 447 -20.70 25.52 -18.18
C ASP A 447 -19.69 24.38 -18.37
N MET A 448 -20.13 23.17 -18.77
CA MET A 448 -19.25 22.02 -19.03
C MET A 448 -18.81 21.91 -20.49
N ALA A 449 -19.11 22.89 -21.33
CA ALA A 449 -18.62 22.92 -22.70
C ALA A 449 -17.09 22.92 -22.72
N LEU A 450 -16.50 22.22 -23.69
CA LEU A 450 -15.06 22.23 -23.90
C LEU A 450 -14.59 23.65 -24.19
N ALA A 451 -13.38 23.98 -23.76
CA ALA A 451 -12.80 25.28 -24.05
C ALA A 451 -12.66 25.51 -25.56
N ASN A 452 -13.05 26.71 -26.02
CA ASN A 452 -12.97 27.08 -27.44
C ASN A 452 -11.53 27.19 -27.95
N ASN A 453 -10.58 27.54 -27.05
CA ASN A 453 -9.17 27.68 -27.36
C ASN A 453 -8.38 26.62 -26.57
N PRO A 454 -7.89 25.57 -27.23
CA PRO A 454 -7.00 24.60 -26.60
C PRO A 454 -5.74 25.29 -26.06
N LEU A 455 -5.26 24.84 -24.90
CA LEU A 455 -4.06 25.33 -24.23
C LEU A 455 -2.79 24.60 -24.72
N THR A 456 -2.86 23.94 -25.87
CA THR A 456 -1.72 23.21 -26.46
C THR A 456 -0.55 24.13 -26.79
N GLY A 457 -0.80 25.43 -26.99
CA GLY A 457 0.23 26.45 -27.17
C GLY A 457 1.18 26.60 -25.98
N LEU A 458 0.82 26.12 -24.79
CA LEU A 458 1.73 26.06 -23.63
C LEU A 458 2.91 25.09 -23.87
N LEU A 459 2.78 24.18 -24.84
CA LEU A 459 3.81 23.26 -25.28
C LEU A 459 4.33 23.70 -26.65
N THR A 460 5.53 24.31 -26.68
CA THR A 460 6.18 24.77 -27.92
C THR A 460 6.33 23.65 -28.95
N ALA A 461 6.49 22.40 -28.50
CA ALA A 461 6.62 21.22 -29.35
C ALA A 461 5.38 20.30 -29.33
N TYR A 462 4.16 20.84 -29.14
CA TYR A 462 2.93 20.06 -28.99
C TYR A 462 2.80 18.93 -30.01
N ASP A 463 2.90 19.20 -31.32
CA ASP A 463 2.69 18.18 -32.36
C ASP A 463 3.66 17.00 -32.22
N LYS A 464 4.92 17.28 -31.87
CA LYS A 464 5.93 16.23 -31.66
C LYS A 464 5.63 15.42 -30.40
N ILE A 465 5.27 16.10 -29.32
CA ILE A 465 4.91 15.47 -28.03
C ILE A 465 3.68 14.57 -28.23
N ALA A 466 2.64 15.08 -28.90
CA ALA A 466 1.41 14.34 -29.19
C ALA A 466 1.67 13.05 -29.99
N VAL A 467 2.49 13.14 -31.05
CA VAL A 467 2.88 11.98 -31.86
C VAL A 467 3.71 10.98 -31.04
N GLN A 468 4.68 11.47 -30.26
CA GLN A 468 5.52 10.62 -29.41
C GLN A 468 4.69 9.85 -28.39
N LEU A 469 3.81 10.55 -27.67
CA LEU A 469 2.92 9.98 -26.69
C LEU A 469 1.96 8.95 -27.31
N THR A 470 1.39 9.26 -28.47
CA THR A 470 0.49 8.36 -29.20
C THR A 470 1.21 7.08 -29.65
N LYS A 471 2.43 7.20 -30.19
CA LYS A 471 3.25 6.04 -30.54
C LYS A 471 3.59 5.19 -29.32
N ALA A 472 3.92 5.81 -28.19
CA ALA A 472 4.21 5.10 -26.95
C ALA A 472 2.98 4.30 -26.48
N GLU A 473 1.79 4.89 -26.56
CA GLU A 473 0.54 4.21 -26.18
C GLU A 473 0.25 3.02 -27.11
N HIS A 474 0.41 3.19 -28.42
CA HIS A 474 0.25 2.08 -29.36
C HIS A 474 1.23 0.93 -29.08
N ARG A 475 2.51 1.25 -28.82
CA ARG A 475 3.52 0.23 -28.46
C ARG A 475 3.13 -0.51 -27.18
N LYS A 476 2.63 0.21 -26.18
CA LYS A 476 2.16 -0.39 -24.92
C LYS A 476 0.97 -1.31 -25.17
N MET A 477 -0.04 -0.87 -25.91
CA MET A 477 -1.23 -1.68 -26.23
C MET A 477 -0.86 -2.96 -26.98
N ILE A 478 0.01 -2.86 -28.00
CA ILE A 478 0.49 -4.01 -28.78
C ILE A 478 1.36 -4.94 -27.91
N GLY A 479 2.29 -4.37 -27.14
CA GLY A 479 3.20 -5.14 -26.27
C GLY A 479 2.48 -5.90 -25.15
N GLN A 480 1.32 -5.40 -24.71
CA GLN A 480 0.44 -6.05 -23.74
C GLN A 480 -0.54 -7.04 -24.38
N GLY A 481 -0.55 -7.17 -25.70
CA GLY A 481 -1.43 -8.09 -26.44
C GLY A 481 -2.88 -7.61 -26.56
N PHE A 482 -3.16 -6.32 -26.36
CA PHE A 482 -4.50 -5.76 -26.57
C PHE A 482 -4.83 -5.56 -28.05
N ALA A 483 -3.82 -5.33 -28.89
CA ALA A 483 -3.97 -5.17 -30.33
C ALA A 483 -2.90 -5.95 -31.10
N ASP A 484 -3.28 -6.52 -32.24
CA ASP A 484 -2.38 -7.23 -33.15
C ASP A 484 -1.73 -6.22 -34.11
N PRO A 485 -0.40 -6.24 -34.30
CA PRO A 485 0.23 -5.37 -35.28
C PRO A 485 -0.14 -5.84 -36.70
N PRO A 486 -0.68 -4.98 -37.59
CA PRO A 486 -0.67 -5.29 -39.02
C PRO A 486 0.78 -5.43 -39.50
N SER A 487 1.00 -6.14 -40.61
CA SER A 487 2.33 -6.57 -41.08
C SER A 487 3.42 -5.49 -40.99
N TYR A 488 4.23 -5.58 -39.92
CA TYR A 488 5.63 -5.14 -39.64
C TYR A 488 6.18 -3.76 -40.12
N ALA A 489 5.51 -2.99 -40.98
CA ALA A 489 6.14 -1.85 -41.65
C ALA A 489 5.93 -0.49 -40.95
N ALA A 490 4.90 -0.32 -40.11
CA ALA A 490 4.50 1.00 -39.57
C ALA A 490 5.15 1.40 -38.23
N LEU A 491 5.89 0.49 -37.57
CA LEU A 491 6.39 0.68 -36.20
C LEU A 491 7.89 0.96 -36.09
N ARG A 492 8.63 1.02 -37.20
CA ARG A 492 10.05 1.40 -37.20
C ARG A 492 10.19 2.91 -37.03
N ASP A 493 10.96 3.31 -36.01
CA ASP A 493 11.53 4.64 -35.93
C ASP A 493 12.67 4.72 -36.97
N ASP A 494 12.62 5.73 -37.82
CA ASP A 494 13.78 6.21 -38.59
C ASP A 494 14.71 7.03 -37.68
#